data_AF-A0A2S8BNW8-F1
#
_entry.id   AF-A0A2S8BNW8-F1
#
_cell.length_a   1.000
_cell.length_b   1.000
_cell.length_c   1.000
_cell.angle_alpha   90.00
_cell.angle_beta   90.00
_cell.angle_gamma   90.00
#
_symmetry.space_group_name_H-M   'P 1'
#
loop_
_entity.id
_entity.type
_entity.pdbx_description
1 polymer ?
#
loop_
_entity_poly.entity_id
_entity_poly.type
_entity_poly.pdbx_seq_one_letter_code
_entity_poly.pdbx_strand_id
1 'polypeptide(L)'
;MTAADAPVAFAERHPESAKLLLTIRRDDLLGDDLPTDIAARLAELDTSLVELMIRLAVAVWDRKDANAVDTITTCIVDLPTAIVLGRERLGSPTARHHLHAAVRAVLAVGPPPPKGHAA
;
A
#
# COMPACT_ATOMS: atom_id res chain seq x y z
N MET A 1 -4.22 12.27 -6.42
CA MET A 1 -4.78 10.92 -6.54
C MET A 1 -5.23 10.48 -5.15
N THR A 2 -6.52 10.25 -4.96
CA THR A 2 -7.11 9.99 -3.64
C THR A 2 -6.73 8.63 -3.04
N ALA A 3 -6.38 7.64 -3.86
CA ALA A 3 -6.06 6.30 -3.36
C ALA A 3 -4.83 6.28 -2.43
N ALA A 4 -3.77 7.02 -2.76
CA ALA A 4 -2.57 7.10 -1.90
C ALA A 4 -2.82 7.84 -0.57
N ASP A 5 -3.90 8.63 -0.47
CA ASP A 5 -4.33 9.21 0.81
C ASP A 5 -5.07 8.19 1.68
N ALA A 6 -5.53 7.05 1.15
CA ALA A 6 -6.34 6.10 1.91
C ALA A 6 -5.66 5.57 3.18
N PRO A 7 -4.36 5.17 3.16
CA PRO A 7 -3.66 4.77 4.38
C PRO A 7 -3.51 5.92 5.38
N VAL A 8 -3.26 7.14 4.88
CA VAL A 8 -3.15 8.34 5.72
C VAL A 8 -4.48 8.66 6.39
N ALA A 9 -5.58 8.67 5.61
CA ALA A 9 -6.92 8.91 6.10
C ALA A 9 -7.43 7.80 7.02
N PHE A 10 -6.98 6.55 6.84
CA PHE A 10 -7.25 5.47 7.78
C PHE A 10 -6.57 5.74 9.12
N ALA A 11 -5.28 6.10 9.10
CA ALA A 11 -4.52 6.40 10.30
C ALA A 11 -5.04 7.64 11.05
N GLU A 12 -5.51 8.67 10.33
CA GLU A 12 -6.17 9.83 10.93
C GLU A 12 -7.50 9.46 11.63
N ARG A 13 -8.27 8.53 11.06
CA ARG A 13 -9.56 8.09 11.64
C ARG A 13 -9.42 7.05 12.74
N HIS A 14 -8.38 6.22 12.68
CA HIS A 14 -8.18 5.09 13.57
C HIS A 14 -6.73 5.08 14.11
N PRO A 15 -6.34 6.08 14.92
CA PRO A 15 -4.94 6.26 15.33
C PRO A 15 -4.38 5.07 16.11
N GLU A 16 -5.14 4.47 17.02
CA GLU A 16 -4.71 3.30 17.80
C GLU A 16 -4.52 2.06 16.91
N SER A 17 -5.42 1.82 15.96
CA SER A 17 -5.32 0.71 15.01
C SER A 17 -4.13 0.89 14.06
N ALA A 18 -3.91 2.11 13.58
CA ALA A 18 -2.75 2.40 12.74
C ALA A 18 -1.44 2.29 13.51
N LYS A 19 -1.39 2.71 14.77
CA LYS A 19 -0.22 2.53 15.62
C LYS A 19 0.13 1.05 15.77
N LEU A 20 -0.86 0.18 16.01
CA LEU A 20 -0.64 -1.26 16.07
C LEU A 20 -0.01 -1.80 14.76
N LEU A 21 -0.58 -1.44 13.60
CA LEU A 21 -0.10 -1.88 12.29
C LEU A 21 1.29 -1.33 11.92
N LEU A 22 1.69 -0.17 12.45
CA LEU A 22 2.97 0.48 12.15
C LEU A 22 4.09 0.11 13.14
N THR A 23 3.72 -0.23 14.38
CA THR A 23 4.68 -0.50 15.45
C THR A 23 5.02 -1.98 15.56
N ILE A 24 4.08 -2.87 15.20
CA ILE A 24 4.28 -4.31 15.24
C ILE A 24 4.55 -4.79 13.82
N ARG A 25 5.70 -5.44 13.57
CA ARG A 25 5.92 -6.06 12.27
C ARG A 25 4.91 -7.17 12.08
N ARG A 26 4.39 -7.29 10.86
CA ARG A 26 3.43 -8.31 10.50
C ARG A 26 3.88 -9.72 10.93
N ASP A 27 5.15 -10.05 10.75
CA ASP A 27 5.71 -11.35 11.11
C ASP A 27 5.76 -11.58 12.65
N ASP A 28 5.86 -10.50 13.44
CA ASP A 28 5.80 -10.57 14.90
C ASP A 28 4.35 -10.72 15.42
N LEU A 29 3.37 -10.26 14.63
CA LEU A 29 1.93 -10.41 14.92
C LEU A 29 1.37 -11.77 14.47
N LEU A 30 1.93 -12.33 13.39
CA LEU A 30 1.51 -13.59 12.75
C LEU A 30 2.29 -14.83 13.26
N GLY A 31 3.01 -14.71 14.39
CA GLY A 31 3.71 -15.85 15.00
C GLY A 31 2.77 -17.01 15.41
N ASP A 32 3.36 -18.12 15.84
CA ASP A 32 2.68 -19.42 16.08
C ASP A 32 1.45 -19.38 17.03
N ASP A 33 1.25 -18.30 17.78
CA ASP A 33 0.15 -18.13 18.75
C ASP A 33 -1.09 -17.40 18.20
N LEU A 34 -1.12 -17.00 16.92
CA LEU A 34 -2.29 -16.32 16.37
C LEU A 34 -3.45 -17.31 16.12
N PRO A 35 -4.67 -17.08 16.65
CA PRO A 35 -5.81 -17.93 16.37
C PRO A 35 -6.06 -18.09 14.86
N THR A 36 -6.29 -19.32 14.42
CA THR A 36 -6.42 -19.67 13.00
C THR A 36 -7.51 -18.87 12.29
N ASP A 37 -8.60 -18.54 12.97
CA ASP A 37 -9.70 -17.74 12.43
C ASP A 37 -9.29 -16.28 12.14
N ILE A 38 -8.45 -15.70 12.99
CA ILE A 38 -7.90 -14.36 12.79
C ILE A 38 -6.88 -14.37 11.66
N ALA A 39 -6.00 -15.38 11.61
CA ALA A 39 -5.05 -15.55 10.52
C ALA A 39 -5.76 -15.66 9.15
N ALA A 40 -6.84 -16.45 9.07
CA ALA A 40 -7.65 -16.58 7.87
C ALA A 40 -8.29 -15.24 7.45
N ARG A 41 -8.88 -14.50 8.40
CA ARG A 41 -9.48 -13.19 8.12
C ARG A 41 -8.46 -12.16 7.64
N LEU A 42 -7.24 -12.17 8.17
CA LEU A 42 -6.16 -11.30 7.69
C LEU A 42 -5.75 -11.67 6.25
N ALA A 43 -5.62 -12.96 5.94
CA ALA A 43 -5.33 -13.41 4.58
C ALA A 43 -6.43 -13.03 3.57
N GLU A 44 -7.70 -13.05 3.98
CA GLU A 44 -8.83 -12.58 3.16
C GLU A 44 -8.75 -11.06 2.89
N LEU A 45 -8.36 -10.27 3.90
CA LEU A 45 -8.16 -8.82 3.74
C LEU A 45 -7.00 -8.51 2.80
N ASP A 46 -5.89 -9.23 2.91
CA ASP A 46 -4.76 -9.05 1.98
C ASP A 46 -5.12 -9.41 0.56
N THR A 47 -5.86 -10.50 0.38
CA THR A 47 -6.38 -10.91 -0.93
C THR A 47 -7.22 -9.79 -1.53
N SER A 48 -8.15 -9.24 -0.73
CA SER A 48 -9.00 -8.12 -1.15
C SER A 48 -8.20 -6.86 -1.51
N LEU A 49 -7.12 -6.58 -0.78
CA LEU A 49 -6.23 -5.46 -1.06
C LEU A 49 -5.47 -5.68 -2.37
N VAL A 50 -4.91 -6.87 -2.58
CA VAL A 50 -4.21 -7.23 -3.82
C VAL A 50 -5.15 -7.13 -5.02
N GLU A 51 -6.38 -7.62 -4.92
CA GLU A 51 -7.39 -7.48 -5.97
C GLU A 51 -7.73 -6.01 -6.29
N LEU A 52 -7.79 -5.15 -5.27
CA LEU A 52 -7.95 -3.71 -5.49
C LEU A 52 -6.74 -3.11 -6.21
N MET A 53 -5.51 -3.49 -5.83
CA MET A 53 -4.29 -3.01 -6.49
C MET A 53 -4.23 -3.46 -7.95
N ILE A 54 -4.65 -4.69 -8.26
CA ILE A 54 -4.79 -5.19 -9.63
C ILE A 54 -5.78 -4.33 -10.42
N ARG A 55 -6.96 -4.04 -9.85
CA ARG A 55 -7.97 -3.19 -10.53
C ARG A 55 -7.44 -1.78 -10.79
N LEU A 56 -6.68 -1.20 -9.86
CA LEU A 56 -6.04 0.09 -10.07
C LEU A 56 -4.99 0.03 -11.19
N ALA A 57 -4.16 -1.01 -11.23
CA ALA A 57 -3.15 -1.18 -12.28
C ALA A 57 -3.81 -1.29 -13.67
N VAL A 58 -4.91 -2.04 -13.77
CA VAL A 58 -5.71 -2.13 -15.01
C VAL A 58 -6.30 -0.78 -15.38
N ALA A 59 -6.87 -0.04 -14.42
CA ALA A 59 -7.46 1.27 -14.70
C ALA A 59 -6.44 2.33 -15.17
N VAL A 60 -5.18 2.23 -14.72
CA VAL A 60 -4.14 3.21 -15.06
C VAL A 60 -3.37 2.83 -16.33
N TRP A 61 -3.07 1.55 -16.53
CA TRP A 61 -2.18 1.10 -17.61
C TRP A 61 -2.72 -0.07 -18.45
N ASP A 62 -3.95 -0.53 -18.23
CA ASP A 62 -4.52 -1.74 -18.84
C ASP A 62 -3.64 -2.99 -18.64
N ARG A 63 -2.98 -3.07 -17.48
CA ARG A 63 -2.04 -4.14 -17.14
C ARG A 63 -2.37 -4.74 -15.78
N LYS A 64 -2.21 -6.06 -15.68
CA LYS A 64 -2.41 -6.84 -14.43
C LYS A 64 -1.19 -7.69 -14.04
N ASP A 65 -0.07 -7.52 -14.74
CA ASP A 65 1.16 -8.26 -14.43
C ASP A 65 1.84 -7.71 -13.16
N ALA A 66 2.74 -8.51 -12.60
CA ALA A 66 3.40 -8.21 -11.34
C ALA A 66 4.09 -6.85 -11.32
N ASN A 67 4.70 -6.39 -12.43
CA ASN A 67 5.38 -5.10 -12.47
C ASN A 67 4.38 -3.92 -12.35
N ALA A 68 3.21 -4.06 -12.95
CA ALA A 68 2.14 -3.05 -12.87
C ALA A 68 1.54 -2.98 -11.46
N VAL A 69 1.28 -4.14 -10.85
CA VAL A 69 0.78 -4.23 -9.47
C VAL A 69 1.82 -3.68 -8.49
N ASP A 70 3.09 -4.02 -8.64
CA ASP A 70 4.19 -3.53 -7.80
C ASP A 70 4.29 -2.00 -7.82
N THR A 71 4.12 -1.37 -8.98
CA THR A 71 4.11 0.10 -9.10
C THR A 71 2.92 0.73 -8.36
N ILE A 72 1.74 0.08 -8.34
CA ILE A 72 0.61 0.51 -7.51
C ILE A 72 0.93 0.31 -6.02
N THR A 73 1.53 -0.82 -5.64
CA THR A 73 1.97 -1.08 -4.25
C THR A 73 2.90 0.02 -3.76
N THR A 74 3.87 0.45 -4.57
CA THR A 74 4.72 1.61 -4.24
C THR A 74 3.90 2.86 -3.94
N CYS A 75 2.88 3.14 -4.74
CA CYS A 75 2.05 4.34 -4.58
C CYS A 75 1.12 4.29 -3.36
N ILE A 76 0.60 3.11 -3.01
CA ILE A 76 -0.47 2.94 -2.01
C ILE A 76 0.04 2.45 -0.66
N VAL A 77 1.15 1.72 -0.63
CA VAL A 77 1.68 1.09 0.59
C VAL A 77 3.01 1.74 0.95
N ASP A 78 4.00 1.67 0.07
CA ASP A 78 5.37 2.03 0.42
C ASP A 78 5.54 3.53 0.64
N LEU A 79 5.08 4.35 -0.31
CA LEU A 79 5.21 5.81 -0.22
C LEU A 79 4.43 6.40 0.97
N PRO A 80 3.14 6.07 1.20
CA PRO A 80 2.42 6.55 2.39
C PRO A 80 3.10 6.12 3.69
N THR A 81 3.59 4.88 3.75
CA THR A 81 4.31 4.35 4.91
C THR A 81 5.60 5.13 5.16
N ALA A 82 6.44 5.28 4.14
CA ALA A 82 7.77 5.90 4.28
C ALA A 82 7.72 7.43 4.49
N ILE A 83 6.76 8.13 3.87
CA ILE A 83 6.71 9.60 3.88
C ILE A 83 5.93 10.13 5.06
N VAL A 84 4.84 9.46 5.44
CA VAL A 84 3.87 9.94 6.44
C VAL A 84 3.88 9.07 7.68
N LEU A 85 3.50 7.80 7.55
CA LEU A 85 3.12 6.96 8.69
C LEU A 85 4.32 6.56 9.56
N GLY A 86 5.35 5.95 8.98
CA GLY A 86 6.57 5.52 9.68
C GLY A 86 7.46 6.66 10.16
N ARG A 87 7.12 7.90 9.82
CA ARG A 87 7.80 9.12 10.33
C ARG A 87 6.93 9.92 11.28
N GLU A 88 5.76 9.40 11.66
CA GLU A 88 4.78 10.06 12.54
C GLU A 88 4.37 11.47 12.07
N ARG A 89 4.29 11.68 10.75
CA ARG A 89 3.96 12.99 10.13
C ARG A 89 2.48 13.16 9.82
N LEU A 90 1.60 12.47 10.54
CA LEU A 90 0.16 12.61 10.40
C LEU A 90 -0.25 14.09 10.63
N GLY A 91 -1.19 14.59 9.82
CA GLY A 91 -1.60 15.99 9.86
C GLY A 91 -0.62 17.00 9.25
N SER A 92 0.58 16.60 8.79
CA SER A 92 1.53 17.50 8.14
C SER A 92 1.11 17.81 6.69
N PRO A 93 0.78 19.07 6.35
CA PRO A 93 0.42 19.43 4.98
C PRO A 93 1.59 19.23 4.00
N THR A 94 2.81 19.51 4.46
CA THR A 94 4.04 19.32 3.68
C THR A 94 4.30 17.84 3.39
N ALA A 95 4.13 16.95 4.38
CA ALA A 95 4.29 15.51 4.15
C ALA A 95 3.25 14.98 3.15
N ARG A 96 2.00 15.46 3.24
CA ARG A 96 0.94 15.12 2.29
C ARG A 96 1.26 15.62 0.88
N HIS A 97 1.80 16.84 0.76
CA HIS A 97 2.23 17.37 -0.54
C HIS A 97 3.39 16.54 -1.13
N HIS A 98 4.38 16.17 -0.32
CA HIS A 98 5.48 15.29 -0.75
C HIS A 98 4.96 13.92 -1.20
N LEU A 99 4.03 13.32 -0.47
CA LEU A 99 3.40 12.06 -0.86
C LEU A 99 2.73 12.20 -2.24
N HIS A 100 1.92 13.24 -2.43
CA HIS A 100 1.23 13.47 -3.71
C HIS A 100 2.22 13.71 -4.85
N ALA A 101 3.30 14.46 -4.61
CA ALA A 101 4.33 14.69 -5.61
C ALA A 101 5.06 13.41 -5.99
N ALA A 102 5.46 12.59 -5.00
CA ALA A 102 6.11 11.31 -5.23
C ALA A 102 5.23 10.34 -6.02
N VAL A 103 3.96 10.20 -5.62
CA VAL A 103 2.98 9.35 -6.33
C VAL A 103 2.79 9.81 -7.77
N ARG A 104 2.61 11.12 -8.01
CA ARG A 104 2.52 11.64 -9.39
C ARG A 104 3.76 11.31 -10.21
N ALA A 105 4.95 11.42 -9.62
CA ALA A 105 6.20 11.10 -10.31
C ALA A 105 6.31 9.61 -10.65
N VAL A 106 6.00 8.71 -9.71
CA VAL A 106 6.01 7.26 -9.95
C VAL A 106 5.01 6.89 -11.05
N LEU A 107 3.80 7.42 -11.02
CA LEU A 107 2.79 7.14 -12.04
C LEU A 107 3.17 7.66 -13.43
N ALA A 108 3.88 8.80 -13.49
CA ALA A 108 4.38 9.35 -14.74
C ALA A 108 5.50 8.51 -15.35
N VAL A 109 6.35 7.88 -14.52
CA VAL A 109 7.36 6.91 -14.97
C VAL A 109 6.71 5.60 -15.41
N GLY A 110 5.72 5.12 -14.65
CA GLY A 110 4.98 3.89 -14.92
C GLY A 110 5.77 2.60 -14.65
N PRO A 111 5.10 1.44 -14.77
CA PRO A 111 5.72 0.15 -14.52
C PRO A 111 6.72 -0.24 -15.62
N PRO A 112 7.79 -0.99 -15.29
CA PRO A 112 8.67 -1.54 -16.31
C PRO A 112 7.91 -2.49 -17.27
N PRO A 113 8.47 -2.79 -18.45
CA PRO A 113 7.85 -3.70 -19.41
C PRO A 113 7.47 -5.04 -18.74
N PRO A 114 6.42 -5.73 -19.21
CA PRO A 114 6.09 -7.06 -18.69
C PRO A 114 7.30 -7.97 -18.79
N LYS A 115 7.56 -8.76 -17.76
CA LYS A 115 8.53 -9.85 -17.86
C LYS A 115 7.96 -10.87 -18.85
N GLY A 116 8.32 -10.75 -20.12
CA GLY A 116 7.98 -11.76 -21.12
C GLY A 116 8.63 -13.09 -20.72
N HIS A 117 7.92 -14.20 -20.93
CA HIS A 117 8.62 -15.47 -21.13
C HIS A 117 9.65 -15.22 -22.23
N ALA A 118 10.94 -15.38 -21.91
CA ALA A 118 11.96 -15.45 -22.94
C ALA A 118 11.54 -16.54 -23.93
N ALA A 119 11.30 -16.13 -25.18
CA ALA A 119 11.12 -17.04 -26.30
C ALA A 119 12.44 -17.75 -26.61
#